data_AF-A0A255T7L9-F1
#
_entry.id   AF-A0A255T7L9-F1
#
_cell.length_a   1.000
_cell.length_b   1.000
_cell.length_c   1.000
_cell.angle_alpha   90.00
_cell.angle_beta   90.00
_cell.angle_gamma   90.00
#
_symmetry.space_group_name_H-M   'P 1'
#
loop_
_entity.id
_entity.type
_entity.pdbx_description
1 polymer ?
#
loop_
_entity_poly.entity_id
_entity_poly.type
_entity_poly.pdbx_seq_one_letter_code
_entity_poly.pdbx_strand_id
1 'polypeptide(L)'
;MSLVSSCTDETNNYTIVQEESYKAMQIEAVASLVENISRQPEMKDQLLESFSKVVGYKQFSDLAPFDSEEEAMVGTRRGEAIAACMTAMARQPEMSNELKDIAIKYLGSATDAAITSTILDYSKAKAAVGLMEAMARQPEMVSYFTDFSVVMVGE
;
A
#
# COMPACT_ATOMS: atom_id res chain seq x y z
N MET A 1 -33.15 -2.45 54.20
CA MET A 1 -33.82 -1.69 53.14
C MET A 1 -33.35 -0.24 53.22
N SER A 2 -32.37 0.15 52.41
CA SER A 2 -32.29 1.44 51.72
C SER A 2 -30.94 1.57 51.02
N LEU A 3 -30.99 1.33 49.71
CA LEU A 3 -30.24 1.91 48.58
C LEU A 3 -28.87 2.54 48.88
N VAL A 4 -27.81 1.81 48.54
CA VAL A 4 -26.57 2.42 48.05
C VAL A 4 -26.73 2.57 46.54
N SER A 5 -26.96 3.79 46.08
CA SER A 5 -26.95 4.12 44.65
C SER A 5 -25.51 4.11 44.17
N SER A 6 -25.08 3.03 43.52
CA SER A 6 -23.87 3.03 42.71
C SER A 6 -24.25 3.65 41.37
N CYS A 7 -23.75 4.84 41.09
CA CYS A 7 -23.71 5.35 39.71
C CYS A 7 -22.68 4.52 38.97
N THR A 8 -23.09 3.38 38.42
CA THR A 8 -22.42 2.85 37.24
C THR A 8 -22.86 3.76 36.10
N ASP A 9 -22.07 4.79 35.84
CA ASP A 9 -22.02 5.37 34.51
C ASP A 9 -21.62 4.20 33.60
N GLU A 10 -22.61 3.59 32.96
CA GLU A 10 -22.41 2.78 31.77
C GLU A 10 -21.94 3.74 30.68
N THR A 11 -20.66 4.15 30.77
CA THR A 11 -19.94 4.71 29.64
C THR A 11 -19.87 3.58 28.64
N ASN A 12 -20.88 3.55 27.77
CA ASN A 12 -20.93 2.69 26.61
C ASN A 12 -19.64 2.99 25.83
N ASN A 13 -18.62 2.16 26.02
CA ASN A 13 -17.37 2.22 25.27
C ASN A 13 -17.73 1.82 23.84
N TYR A 14 -18.26 2.76 23.07
CA TYR A 14 -18.37 2.61 21.63
C TYR A 14 -16.93 2.47 21.13
N THR A 15 -16.51 1.24 20.87
CA THR A 15 -15.38 1.00 19.98
C THR A 15 -15.84 1.57 18.64
N ILE A 16 -15.35 2.75 18.28
CA ILE A 16 -15.50 3.26 16.92
C ILE A 16 -14.67 2.31 16.06
N VAL A 17 -15.33 1.31 15.48
CA VAL A 17 -14.73 0.50 14.43
C VAL A 17 -14.63 1.44 13.24
N GLN A 18 -13.41 1.84 12.89
CA GLN A 18 -13.19 2.61 11.67
C GLN A 18 -13.61 1.72 10.50
N GLU A 19 -14.61 2.14 9.74
CA GLU A 19 -15.10 1.39 8.59
C GLU A 19 -13.97 1.28 7.55
N GLU A 20 -13.53 0.05 7.25
CA GLU A 20 -12.42 -0.15 6.31
C GLU A 20 -12.87 0.15 4.88
N SER A 21 -12.11 1.01 4.19
CA SER A 21 -12.31 1.25 2.76
C SER A 21 -12.01 -0.03 1.97
N TYR A 22 -12.98 -0.48 1.19
CA TYR A 22 -12.81 -1.59 0.26
C TYR A 22 -11.67 -1.34 -0.74
N LYS A 23 -11.52 -0.10 -1.22
CA LYS A 23 -10.44 0.28 -2.14
C LYS A 23 -9.07 0.22 -1.46
N ALA A 24 -9.00 0.62 -0.18
CA ALA A 24 -7.78 0.47 0.59
C ALA A 24 -7.38 -1.01 0.75
N MET A 25 -8.35 -1.91 1.01
CA MET A 25 -8.10 -3.37 1.05
C MET A 25 -7.65 -3.92 -0.30
N GLN A 26 -8.24 -3.46 -1.41
CA GLN A 26 -7.82 -3.84 -2.76
C GLN A 26 -6.35 -3.46 -3.03
N ILE A 27 -5.93 -2.27 -2.57
CA ILE A 27 -4.55 -1.78 -2.69
C ILE A 27 -3.59 -2.58 -1.80
N GLU A 28 -3.98 -2.89 -0.56
CA GLU A 28 -3.18 -3.70 0.36
C GLU A 28 -2.82 -5.06 -0.26
N ALA A 29 -3.74 -5.68 -1.00
CA ALA A 29 -3.51 -6.95 -1.66
C ALA A 29 -2.32 -6.92 -2.66
N VAL A 30 -1.96 -5.75 -3.20
CA VAL A 30 -0.79 -5.59 -4.08
C VAL A 30 0.51 -5.93 -3.36
N ALA A 31 0.62 -5.67 -2.05
CA ALA A 31 1.78 -6.04 -1.25
C ALA A 31 2.03 -7.57 -1.31
N SER A 32 0.96 -8.35 -1.21
CA SER A 32 1.02 -9.81 -1.33
C SER A 32 1.36 -10.24 -2.76
N LEU A 33 0.84 -9.55 -3.78
CA LEU A 33 1.16 -9.84 -5.18
C LEU A 33 2.66 -9.70 -5.46
N VAL A 34 3.25 -8.55 -5.12
CA VAL A 34 4.67 -8.28 -5.41
C VAL A 34 5.59 -9.21 -4.61
N GLU A 35 5.23 -9.54 -3.37
CA GLU A 35 5.99 -10.50 -2.58
C GLU A 35 5.98 -11.89 -3.22
N ASN A 36 4.81 -12.40 -3.62
CA ASN A 36 4.72 -13.73 -4.22
C ASN A 36 5.38 -13.79 -5.60
N ILE A 37 5.29 -12.73 -6.41
CA ILE A 37 6.03 -12.62 -7.68
C ILE A 37 7.54 -12.65 -7.44
N SER A 38 8.05 -11.91 -6.43
CA SER A 38 9.49 -11.93 -6.15
C SER A 38 10.00 -13.29 -5.66
N ARG A 39 9.15 -14.07 -4.98
CA ARG A 39 9.47 -15.43 -4.53
C ARG A 39 9.42 -16.46 -5.66
N GLN A 40 8.51 -16.29 -6.63
CA GLN A 40 8.28 -17.23 -7.73
C GLN A 40 8.10 -16.44 -9.06
N PRO A 41 9.18 -15.88 -9.63
CA PRO A 41 9.12 -15.07 -10.84
C PRO A 41 8.47 -15.77 -12.05
N GLU A 42 8.63 -17.08 -12.16
CA GLU A 42 8.04 -17.93 -13.20
C GLU A 42 6.51 -17.96 -13.16
N MET A 43 5.91 -17.65 -12.00
CA MET A 43 4.46 -17.58 -11.83
C MET A 43 3.87 -16.18 -12.08
N LYS A 44 4.71 -15.19 -12.40
CA LYS A 44 4.34 -13.77 -12.52
C LYS A 44 3.05 -13.55 -13.30
N ASP A 45 2.97 -14.09 -14.50
CA ASP A 45 1.84 -13.83 -15.40
C ASP A 45 0.53 -14.44 -14.87
N GLN A 46 0.59 -15.64 -14.28
CA GLN A 46 -0.57 -16.30 -13.68
C GLN A 46 -1.04 -15.59 -12.41
N LEU A 47 -0.09 -15.11 -11.60
CA LEU A 47 -0.39 -14.32 -10.40
C LEU A 47 -1.03 -12.98 -10.77
N LEU A 48 -0.51 -12.28 -11.78
CA LEU A 48 -1.09 -11.03 -12.28
C LEU A 48 -2.50 -11.23 -12.83
N GLU A 49 -2.71 -12.26 -13.65
CA GLU A 49 -4.01 -12.58 -14.22
C GLU A 49 -5.02 -12.92 -13.12
N SER A 50 -4.63 -13.75 -12.15
CA SER A 50 -5.49 -14.13 -11.03
C SER A 50 -5.80 -12.94 -10.13
N PHE A 51 -4.81 -12.09 -9.86
CA PHE A 51 -4.98 -10.88 -9.08
C PHE A 51 -5.99 -9.93 -9.71
N SER A 52 -5.82 -9.56 -10.99
CA SER A 52 -6.76 -8.66 -11.67
C SER A 52 -8.19 -9.19 -11.67
N LYS A 53 -8.39 -10.51 -11.79
CA LYS A 53 -9.71 -11.14 -11.78
C LYS A 53 -10.37 -11.10 -10.41
N VAL A 54 -9.61 -11.31 -9.33
CA VAL A 54 -10.15 -11.42 -7.97
C VAL A 54 -10.31 -10.06 -7.31
N VAL A 55 -9.27 -9.22 -7.39
CA VAL A 55 -9.27 -7.89 -6.75
C VAL A 55 -10.19 -6.91 -7.49
N GLY A 56 -10.41 -7.08 -8.79
CA GLY A 56 -11.47 -6.36 -9.50
C GLY A 56 -11.10 -4.97 -10.03
N TYR A 57 -9.81 -4.61 -10.06
CA TYR A 57 -9.31 -3.42 -10.77
C TYR A 57 -8.06 -3.74 -11.60
N LYS A 58 -7.79 -2.97 -12.66
CA LYS A 58 -6.69 -3.22 -13.60
C LYS A 58 -5.55 -2.22 -13.46
N GLN A 59 -5.85 -1.00 -13.03
CA GLN A 59 -4.88 0.05 -12.75
C GLN A 59 -5.40 0.98 -11.65
N PHE A 60 -4.50 1.66 -10.94
CA PHE A 60 -4.86 2.45 -9.76
C PHE A 60 -6.00 3.46 -10.02
N SER A 61 -5.98 4.14 -11.16
CA SER A 61 -7.02 5.11 -11.54
C SER A 61 -8.42 4.53 -11.73
N ASP A 62 -8.57 3.20 -11.87
CA ASP A 62 -9.88 2.54 -11.89
C ASP A 62 -10.61 2.63 -10.53
N LEU A 63 -9.87 2.91 -9.44
CA LEU A 63 -10.41 3.01 -8.08
C LEU A 63 -11.00 4.40 -7.78
N ALA A 64 -10.64 5.42 -8.56
CA ALA A 64 -11.16 6.76 -8.41
C ALA A 64 -12.66 6.84 -8.81
N PRO A 65 -13.42 7.81 -8.26
CA PRO A 65 -13.03 8.84 -7.30
C PRO A 65 -12.86 8.30 -5.88
N PHE A 66 -12.10 9.00 -5.03
CA PHE A 66 -11.99 8.72 -3.60
C PHE A 66 -12.79 9.77 -2.80
N ASP A 67 -13.45 9.35 -1.72
CA ASP A 67 -13.98 10.29 -0.74
C ASP A 67 -12.91 10.70 0.29
N SER A 68 -13.17 11.81 1.01
CA SER A 68 -12.21 12.40 1.93
C SER A 68 -11.85 11.51 3.13
N GLU A 69 -12.74 10.61 3.52
CA GLU A 69 -12.52 9.71 4.67
C GLU A 69 -11.65 8.52 4.25
N GLU A 70 -11.82 8.01 3.03
CA GLU A 70 -11.05 6.87 2.53
C GLU A 70 -9.65 7.23 2.02
N GLU A 71 -9.39 8.48 1.61
CA GLU A 71 -8.09 8.92 1.08
C GLU A 71 -6.91 8.59 2.02
N ALA A 72 -7.08 8.79 3.33
CA ALA A 72 -6.04 8.49 4.31
C ALA A 72 -5.76 6.98 4.43
N MET A 73 -6.81 6.15 4.33
CA MET A 73 -6.67 4.69 4.33
C MET A 73 -6.01 4.19 3.06
N VAL A 74 -6.47 4.69 1.90
CA VAL A 74 -5.89 4.41 0.58
C VAL A 74 -4.41 4.78 0.56
N GLY A 75 -4.05 5.99 1.00
CA GLY A 75 -2.65 6.42 1.08
C GLY A 75 -1.81 5.55 2.00
N THR A 76 -2.35 5.15 3.15
CA THR A 76 -1.67 4.25 4.09
C THR A 76 -1.36 2.90 3.46
N ARG A 77 -2.37 2.22 2.90
CA ARG A 77 -2.21 0.90 2.28
C ARG A 77 -1.35 0.95 1.02
N ARG A 78 -1.45 2.03 0.26
CA ARG A 78 -0.59 2.31 -0.90
C ARG A 78 0.87 2.40 -0.49
N GLY A 79 1.19 3.17 0.54
CA GLY A 79 2.56 3.28 1.04
C GLY A 79 3.10 1.97 1.60
N GLU A 80 2.26 1.17 2.27
CA GLU A 80 2.62 -0.18 2.74
C GLU A 80 2.92 -1.14 1.57
N ALA A 81 2.13 -1.10 0.50
CA ALA A 81 2.39 -1.88 -0.71
C ALA A 81 3.64 -1.40 -1.47
N ILE A 82 3.91 -0.09 -1.52
CA ILE A 82 5.16 0.47 -2.06
C ILE A 82 6.36 -0.03 -1.25
N ALA A 83 6.28 -0.01 0.08
CA ALA A 83 7.31 -0.54 0.96
C ALA A 83 7.57 -2.04 0.68
N ALA A 84 6.50 -2.84 0.59
CA ALA A 84 6.61 -4.26 0.24
C ALA A 84 7.26 -4.49 -1.13
N CYS A 85 6.99 -3.62 -2.10
CA CYS A 85 7.63 -3.67 -3.41
C CYS A 85 9.14 -3.43 -3.32
N MET A 86 9.59 -2.42 -2.55
CA MET A 86 11.03 -2.19 -2.33
C MET A 86 11.70 -3.39 -1.64
N THR A 87 11.05 -3.99 -0.64
CA THR A 87 11.56 -5.22 -0.01
C THR A 87 11.64 -6.38 -1.00
N ALA A 88 10.64 -6.52 -1.89
CA ALA A 88 10.60 -7.54 -2.93
C ALA A 88 11.74 -7.35 -3.96
N MET A 89 11.97 -6.11 -4.42
CA MET A 89 13.09 -5.74 -5.28
C MET A 89 14.44 -6.03 -4.60
N ALA A 90 14.58 -5.68 -3.32
CA ALA A 90 15.80 -5.96 -2.58
C ALA A 90 16.07 -7.47 -2.43
N ARG A 91 15.03 -8.31 -2.39
CA ARG A 91 15.18 -9.77 -2.34
C ARG A 91 15.50 -10.38 -3.70
N GLN A 92 14.96 -9.80 -4.77
CA GLN A 92 15.13 -10.28 -6.13
C GLN A 92 15.50 -9.13 -7.08
N PRO A 93 16.76 -8.64 -7.04
CA PRO A 93 17.20 -7.48 -7.82
C PRO A 93 16.93 -7.59 -9.32
N GLU A 94 17.04 -8.79 -9.89
CA GLU A 94 16.82 -9.06 -11.31
C GLU A 94 15.38 -8.81 -11.76
N MET A 95 14.42 -8.81 -10.83
CA MET A 95 12.99 -8.54 -11.09
C MET A 95 12.60 -7.08 -10.83
N SER A 96 13.56 -6.20 -10.52
CA SER A 96 13.22 -4.86 -10.01
C SER A 96 12.45 -4.02 -11.00
N ASN A 97 12.76 -4.12 -12.30
CA ASN A 97 12.05 -3.38 -13.34
C ASN A 97 10.61 -3.88 -13.50
N GLU A 98 10.40 -5.19 -13.52
CA GLU A 98 9.06 -5.77 -13.57
C GLU A 98 8.23 -5.41 -12.34
N LEU A 99 8.83 -5.49 -11.15
CA LEU A 99 8.18 -5.11 -9.89
C LEU A 99 7.84 -3.60 -9.87
N LYS A 100 8.72 -2.76 -10.43
CA LYS A 100 8.46 -1.32 -10.59
C LYS A 100 7.26 -1.09 -11.51
N ASP A 101 7.20 -1.76 -12.65
CA ASP A 101 6.08 -1.62 -13.59
C ASP A 101 4.76 -2.09 -12.98
N ILE A 102 4.79 -3.18 -12.20
CA ILE A 102 3.62 -3.67 -11.45
C ILE A 102 3.17 -2.63 -10.41
N ALA A 103 4.11 -2.05 -9.65
CA ALA A 103 3.80 -1.01 -8.67
C ALA A 103 3.21 0.23 -9.34
N ILE A 104 3.80 0.74 -10.42
CA ILE A 104 3.25 1.89 -11.16
C ILE A 104 1.83 1.59 -11.65
N LYS A 105 1.59 0.40 -12.19
CA LYS A 105 0.28 0.00 -12.70
C LYS A 105 -0.78 -0.05 -11.60
N TYR A 106 -0.53 -0.79 -10.51
CA TYR A 106 -1.55 -1.08 -9.51
C TYR A 106 -1.61 -0.09 -8.35
N LEU A 107 -0.54 0.68 -8.12
CA LEU A 107 -0.43 1.68 -7.05
C LEU A 107 -0.40 3.11 -7.59
N GLY A 108 -0.22 3.32 -8.90
CA GLY A 108 -0.13 4.65 -9.52
C GLY A 108 1.21 5.33 -9.22
N SER A 109 1.67 6.22 -10.11
CA SER A 109 2.81 7.11 -9.83
C SER A 109 2.36 8.32 -9.02
N ALA A 110 3.30 9.06 -8.43
CA ALA A 110 3.01 10.31 -7.72
C ALA A 110 2.33 11.39 -8.59
N THR A 111 2.42 11.24 -9.91
CA THR A 111 1.85 12.15 -10.92
C THR A 111 0.52 11.68 -11.50
N ASP A 112 0.00 10.53 -11.06
CA ASP A 112 -1.33 10.05 -11.48
C ASP A 112 -2.41 11.02 -10.98
N ALA A 113 -3.35 11.40 -11.85
CA ALA A 113 -4.42 12.34 -11.54
C ALA A 113 -5.35 11.85 -10.42
N ALA A 114 -5.41 10.54 -10.18
CA ALA A 114 -6.16 9.94 -9.08
C ALA A 114 -5.46 10.09 -7.71
N ILE A 115 -4.17 10.47 -7.67
CA ILE A 115 -3.41 10.63 -6.44
C ILE A 115 -3.59 12.06 -5.91
N THR A 116 -4.36 12.17 -4.82
CA THR A 116 -4.50 13.44 -4.09
C THR A 116 -3.30 13.69 -3.19
N SER A 117 -3.16 14.92 -2.68
CA SER A 117 -2.12 15.26 -1.70
C SER A 117 -2.25 14.41 -0.43
N THR A 118 -3.48 14.13 0.03
CA THR A 118 -3.73 13.26 1.20
C THR A 118 -3.21 11.85 0.95
N ILE A 119 -3.58 11.24 -0.19
CA ILE A 119 -3.11 9.89 -0.54
C ILE A 119 -1.57 9.88 -0.60
N LEU A 120 -0.97 10.91 -1.18
CA LEU A 120 0.47 11.02 -1.35
C LEU A 120 1.20 11.15 0.00
N ASP A 121 0.74 12.01 0.91
CA ASP A 121 1.38 12.25 2.21
C ASP A 121 1.38 11.00 3.08
N TYR A 122 0.25 10.29 3.16
CA TYR A 122 0.17 9.03 3.88
C TYR A 122 1.01 7.94 3.22
N SER A 123 1.07 7.92 1.87
CA SER A 123 1.93 6.99 1.14
C SER A 123 3.41 7.23 1.44
N LYS A 124 3.88 8.48 1.45
CA LYS A 124 5.27 8.86 1.77
C LYS A 124 5.68 8.33 3.14
N ALA A 125 4.87 8.59 4.15
CA ALA A 125 5.16 8.20 5.53
C ALA A 125 5.35 6.67 5.67
N LYS A 126 4.50 5.89 5.00
CA LYS A 126 4.55 4.43 5.05
C LYS A 126 5.61 3.82 4.15
N ALA A 127 5.81 4.36 2.95
CA ALA A 127 6.83 3.89 2.01
C ALA A 127 8.26 4.07 2.54
N ALA A 128 8.50 5.13 3.35
CA ALA A 128 9.82 5.41 3.93
C ALA A 128 10.37 4.23 4.76
N VAL A 129 9.50 3.44 5.41
CA VAL A 129 9.91 2.25 6.16
C VAL A 129 10.59 1.23 5.23
N GLY A 130 9.92 0.91 4.11
CA GLY A 130 10.45 -0.03 3.12
C GLY A 130 11.71 0.46 2.41
N LEU A 131 11.82 1.77 2.16
CA LEU A 131 13.02 2.37 1.58
C LEU A 131 14.26 2.13 2.46
N MET A 132 14.16 2.45 3.75
CA MET A 132 15.27 2.29 4.68
C MET A 132 15.69 0.83 4.82
N GLU A 133 14.71 -0.09 4.90
CA GLU A 133 14.99 -1.53 4.95
C GLU A 133 15.62 -2.06 3.65
N ALA A 134 15.12 -1.65 2.49
CA ALA A 134 15.62 -2.08 1.20
C ALA A 134 17.06 -1.60 0.98
N MET A 135 17.35 -0.33 1.29
CA MET A 135 18.69 0.24 1.22
C MET A 135 19.67 -0.47 2.17
N ALA A 136 19.23 -0.83 3.38
CA ALA A 136 20.07 -1.57 4.32
C ALA A 136 20.35 -3.01 3.84
N ARG A 137 19.41 -3.63 3.11
CA ARG A 137 19.56 -4.99 2.56
C ARG A 137 20.39 -5.05 1.28
N GLN A 138 20.25 -4.06 0.40
CA GLN A 138 20.95 -3.96 -0.89
C GLN A 138 21.56 -2.56 -1.08
N PRO A 139 22.68 -2.23 -0.42
CA PRO A 139 23.31 -0.91 -0.48
C PRO A 139 23.73 -0.46 -1.89
N GLU A 140 24.03 -1.39 -2.79
CA GLU A 140 24.37 -1.13 -4.18
C GLU A 140 23.18 -0.62 -5.01
N MET A 141 21.95 -0.85 -4.54
CA MET A 141 20.71 -0.44 -5.20
C MET A 141 20.13 0.88 -4.66
N VAL A 142 20.85 1.60 -3.79
CA VAL A 142 20.36 2.85 -3.14
C VAL A 142 19.84 3.87 -4.16
N SER A 143 20.57 4.10 -5.25
CA SER A 143 20.12 5.04 -6.30
C SER A 143 18.80 4.57 -6.90
N TYR A 144 18.67 3.27 -7.16
CA TYR A 144 17.46 2.69 -7.74
C TYR A 144 16.26 2.82 -6.80
N PHE A 145 16.42 2.55 -5.51
CA PHE A 145 15.33 2.71 -4.54
C PHE A 145 14.93 4.18 -4.36
N THR A 146 15.89 5.09 -4.42
CA THR A 146 15.61 6.54 -4.39
C THR A 146 14.82 6.95 -5.62
N ASP A 147 15.25 6.55 -6.82
CA ASP A 147 14.56 6.85 -8.07
C ASP A 147 13.14 6.25 -8.12
N PHE A 148 13.00 5.00 -7.65
CA PHE A 148 11.70 4.36 -7.48
C PHE A 148 10.80 5.14 -6.52
N SER A 149 11.34 5.58 -5.38
CA SER A 149 10.59 6.38 -4.41
C SER A 149 10.12 7.71 -5.00
N VAL A 150 10.97 8.42 -5.75
CA VAL A 150 10.57 9.67 -6.43
C VAL A 150 9.42 9.42 -7.42
N VAL A 151 9.48 8.33 -8.19
CA VAL A 151 8.38 7.96 -9.11
C VAL A 151 7.08 7.66 -8.36
N MET A 152 7.16 6.92 -7.26
CA MET A 152 5.98 6.43 -6.55
C MET A 152 5.39 7.44 -5.58
N VAL A 153 6.20 8.22 -4.89
CA VAL A 153 5.74 9.12 -3.82
C VAL A 153 6.18 10.58 -4.01
N GLY A 154 6.92 10.92 -5.06
CA GLY A 154 7.39 12.28 -5.33
C GLY A 154 8.61 12.68 -4.50
N GLU A 155 9.01 13.94 -4.65
CA GLU A 155 10.10 14.57 -3.86
C GLU A 155 9.68 14.86 -2.40
#